data_AF-A0AAN9Z6B8-F1
#
_entry.id   AF-A0AAN9Z6B8-F1
#
_cell.length_a   1.000
_cell.length_b   1.000
_cell.length_c   1.000
_cell.angle_alpha   90.00
_cell.angle_beta   90.00
_cell.angle_gamma   90.00
#
_symmetry.space_group_name_H-M   'P 1'
#
loop_
_entity.id
_entity.type
_entity.pdbx_description
1 polymer ?
#
loop_
_entity_poly.entity_id
_entity_poly.type
_entity_poly.pdbx_seq_one_letter_code
_entity_poly.pdbx_strand_id
1 'polypeptide(L)'
;MLVSGVGLFNRKHRRSPSHFNLKYGRENSPPESPVKEQRPTMPPTDFLDSKDGWEVDPNIHKEFVNWKQNPKFDKTDPFLARIYKEDINLCLDFSNAELGSKVQEAIEDGNIFIEAVSDKSKTVFPKKCALLEAPRQCHYRMKLEDQEQWYYISQICRNRVTAVCDFLNYLRYIERGLVKSSVHDVYWEITRLRKEMVLARLGLALST
;
A
#
# COMPACT_ATOMS: atom_id res chain seq x y z
N MET A 1 5.40 54.44 -28.44
CA MET A 1 6.76 55.05 -28.41
C MET A 1 7.16 55.21 -26.95
N LEU A 2 8.47 55.16 -26.65
CA LEU A 2 9.04 55.28 -25.28
C LEU A 2 8.91 56.74 -24.78
N VAL A 3 8.96 57.07 -23.47
CA VAL A 3 10.14 57.22 -22.57
C VAL A 3 9.59 57.73 -21.21
N SER A 4 10.12 57.50 -19.99
CA SER A 4 11.01 56.50 -19.36
C SER A 4 10.99 56.74 -17.82
N GLY A 5 11.46 55.80 -16.98
CA GLY A 5 11.63 55.98 -15.52
C GLY A 5 12.69 55.03 -14.93
N VAL A 6 13.47 55.47 -13.94
CA VAL A 6 14.79 54.87 -13.58
C VAL A 6 14.82 54.29 -12.16
N GLY A 7 15.55 53.18 -11.95
CA GLY A 7 15.97 52.65 -10.63
C GLY A 7 16.49 51.20 -10.72
N LEU A 8 17.80 50.97 -10.87
CA LEU A 8 18.76 50.72 -9.78
C LEU A 8 18.44 49.48 -8.91
N PHE A 9 19.22 48.39 -9.06
CA PHE A 9 20.18 47.90 -8.05
C PHE A 9 20.82 46.54 -8.44
N ASN A 10 22.16 46.52 -8.52
CA ASN A 10 22.97 45.30 -8.69
C ASN A 10 23.16 44.56 -7.36
N ARG A 11 22.94 43.24 -7.30
CA ARG A 11 23.72 42.32 -6.44
C ARG A 11 23.91 40.93 -7.08
N LYS A 12 25.11 40.68 -7.61
CA LYS A 12 25.59 39.33 -7.97
C LYS A 12 26.18 38.67 -6.72
N HIS A 13 25.66 37.53 -6.28
CA HIS A 13 26.33 36.71 -5.28
C HIS A 13 27.39 35.82 -5.93
N ARG A 14 28.67 36.15 -5.72
CA ARG A 14 29.77 35.20 -5.92
C ARG A 14 29.84 34.27 -4.70
N ARG A 15 29.98 32.97 -4.93
CA ARG A 15 30.56 32.01 -3.96
C ARG A 15 31.85 31.48 -4.56
N SER A 16 32.94 31.56 -3.82
CA SER A 16 34.26 31.06 -4.26
C SER A 16 34.40 29.55 -3.99
N PRO A 17 35.10 28.80 -4.86
CA PRO A 17 35.42 27.40 -4.62
C PRO A 17 36.70 27.25 -3.79
N SER A 18 36.82 26.19 -2.98
CA SER A 18 37.99 25.93 -2.14
C SER A 18 38.32 24.44 -2.02
N HIS A 19 39.59 24.09 -2.27
CA HIS A 19 40.23 22.77 -2.12
C HIS A 19 39.64 21.63 -2.97
N PHE A 20 40.25 21.19 -4.08
CA PHE A 20 41.65 20.95 -4.45
C PHE A 20 42.26 19.68 -3.85
N ASN A 21 42.44 18.71 -4.74
CA ASN A 21 43.06 17.39 -4.62
C ASN A 21 44.24 17.28 -3.63
N LEU A 22 44.14 16.33 -2.70
CA LEU A 22 45.31 15.70 -2.08
C LEU A 22 45.43 14.25 -2.56
N LYS A 23 46.11 14.10 -3.70
CA LYS A 23 46.53 12.80 -4.24
C LYS A 23 47.88 12.43 -3.62
N TYR A 24 47.88 11.82 -2.43
CA TYR A 24 49.10 11.25 -1.86
C TYR A 24 49.39 9.88 -2.47
N GLY A 25 50.42 9.82 -3.32
CA GLY A 25 51.00 8.55 -3.73
C GLY A 25 51.81 7.93 -2.59
N ARG A 26 51.75 6.61 -2.48
CA ARG A 26 52.83 5.79 -1.93
C ARG A 26 53.11 4.65 -2.90
N GLU A 27 54.07 4.90 -3.77
CA GLU A 27 54.77 3.86 -4.52
C GLU A 27 55.40 2.86 -3.54
N ASN A 28 55.60 1.61 -3.99
CA ASN A 28 56.31 0.50 -3.33
C ASN A 28 55.51 -0.38 -2.33
N SER A 29 55.00 -1.50 -2.84
CA SER A 29 55.05 -2.81 -2.17
C SER A 29 55.21 -3.94 -3.21
N PRO A 30 55.88 -5.08 -2.89
CA PRO A 30 56.46 -5.99 -3.90
C PRO A 30 55.47 -7.05 -4.48
N PRO A 31 55.92 -7.93 -5.41
CA PRO A 31 55.04 -8.56 -6.42
C PRO A 31 54.25 -9.80 -5.97
N GLU A 32 53.47 -10.33 -6.93
CA GLU A 32 52.38 -11.30 -6.82
C GLU A 32 52.66 -12.59 -6.03
N SER A 33 51.58 -13.12 -5.44
CA SER A 33 51.47 -14.50 -4.93
C SER A 33 50.45 -15.28 -5.78
N PRO A 34 50.61 -16.61 -5.92
CA PRO A 34 50.12 -17.34 -7.09
C PRO A 34 48.59 -17.44 -7.21
N VAL A 35 48.14 -17.40 -8.46
CA VAL A 35 46.73 -17.45 -8.88
C VAL A 35 46.02 -18.67 -8.30
N LYS A 36 45.07 -18.44 -7.39
CA LYS A 36 44.06 -19.43 -7.02
C LYS A 36 42.94 -19.39 -8.06
N GLU A 37 42.57 -20.55 -8.58
CA GLU A 37 41.63 -20.74 -9.69
C GLU A 37 40.42 -19.80 -9.65
N GLN A 38 40.28 -18.96 -10.68
CA GLN A 38 39.00 -18.31 -10.96
C GLN A 38 38.01 -19.38 -11.47
N ARG A 39 37.19 -19.89 -10.55
CA ARG A 39 35.83 -20.32 -10.92
C ARG A 39 35.16 -19.14 -11.64
N PRO A 40 34.34 -19.36 -12.69
CA PRO A 40 33.60 -18.28 -13.30
C PRO A 40 32.71 -17.62 -12.24
N THR A 41 33.11 -16.44 -11.79
CA THR A 41 32.24 -15.54 -11.03
C THR A 41 31.07 -15.24 -11.93
N MET A 42 29.88 -15.75 -11.57
CA MET A 42 28.64 -15.22 -12.11
C MET A 42 28.68 -13.70 -11.92
N PRO A 43 28.25 -12.89 -12.91
CA PRO A 43 28.14 -11.47 -12.68
C PRO A 43 27.27 -11.24 -11.44
N PRO A 44 27.59 -10.23 -10.59
CA PRO A 44 26.69 -9.87 -9.52
C PRO A 44 25.34 -9.62 -10.16
N THR A 45 24.32 -10.34 -9.68
CA THR A 45 22.95 -10.24 -10.19
C THR A 45 22.58 -8.79 -10.35
N ASP A 46 22.09 -8.41 -11.53
CA ASP A 46 21.58 -7.08 -11.78
C ASP A 46 20.50 -6.77 -10.73
N PHE A 47 20.91 -6.08 -9.67
CA PHE A 47 20.02 -5.23 -8.90
C PHE A 47 19.63 -4.12 -9.87
N LEU A 48 18.64 -4.42 -10.70
CA LEU A 48 17.94 -3.45 -11.49
C LEU A 48 17.47 -2.38 -10.52
N ASP A 49 18.13 -1.22 -10.55
CA ASP A 49 17.68 0.01 -9.89
C ASP A 49 16.27 0.29 -10.38
N SER A 50 15.29 -0.25 -9.66
CA SER A 50 13.89 0.03 -9.87
C SER A 50 13.73 1.52 -9.63
N LYS A 51 13.15 2.25 -10.60
CA LYS A 51 13.09 3.72 -10.58
C LYS A 51 12.48 4.32 -9.31
N ASP A 52 11.76 3.51 -8.54
CA ASP A 52 11.04 3.87 -7.32
C ASP A 52 11.73 3.36 -6.02
N GLY A 53 12.88 2.69 -6.12
CA GLY A 53 13.69 2.24 -4.97
C GLY A 53 13.03 1.17 -4.10
N TRP A 54 12.18 0.31 -4.68
CA TRP A 54 11.43 -0.70 -3.95
C TRP A 54 12.27 -1.95 -3.66
N GLU A 55 12.28 -2.38 -2.40
CA GLU A 55 12.96 -3.59 -1.94
C GLU A 55 11.96 -4.65 -1.46
N VAL A 56 12.29 -5.92 -1.66
CA VAL A 56 11.47 -7.07 -1.23
C VAL A 56 11.88 -7.52 0.17
N ASP A 57 10.97 -7.48 1.14
CA ASP A 57 11.21 -8.10 2.46
C ASP A 57 11.32 -9.63 2.31
N PRO A 58 12.46 -10.26 2.64
CA PRO A 58 12.68 -11.68 2.40
C PRO A 58 11.85 -12.58 3.32
N ASN A 59 11.39 -12.11 4.48
CA ASN A 59 10.55 -12.87 5.39
C ASN A 59 9.11 -12.93 4.86
N ILE A 60 8.54 -11.77 4.52
CA ILE A 60 7.18 -11.67 3.96
C ILE A 60 7.12 -12.36 2.59
N HIS A 61 8.15 -12.20 1.75
CA HIS A 61 8.23 -12.88 0.47
C HIS A 61 8.34 -14.40 0.61
N LYS A 62 9.07 -14.92 1.60
CA LYS A 62 9.13 -16.36 1.89
C LYS A 62 7.77 -16.92 2.33
N GLU A 63 7.06 -16.22 3.20
CA GLU A 63 5.70 -16.59 3.61
C GLU A 63 4.74 -16.60 2.41
N PHE A 64 4.75 -15.54 1.59
CA PHE A 64 3.97 -15.45 0.36
C PHE A 64 4.28 -16.60 -0.62
N VAL A 65 5.55 -16.87 -0.92
CA VAL A 65 5.95 -17.92 -1.88
C VAL A 65 5.51 -19.30 -1.40
N ASN A 66 5.59 -19.58 -0.09
CA ASN A 66 5.09 -20.83 0.50
C ASN A 66 3.56 -20.94 0.32
N TRP A 67 2.80 -19.92 0.72
CA TRP A 67 1.35 -19.88 0.55
C TRP A 67 0.95 -20.04 -0.93
N LYS A 68 1.65 -19.37 -1.84
CA LYS A 68 1.34 -19.31 -3.28
C LYS A 68 1.48 -20.66 -4.00
N GLN A 69 2.14 -21.65 -3.41
CA GLN A 69 2.21 -23.04 -3.91
C GLN A 69 0.88 -23.78 -3.77
N ASN A 70 0.13 -23.52 -2.69
CA ASN A 70 -1.17 -24.13 -2.40
C ASN A 70 -2.08 -23.07 -1.76
N PRO A 71 -2.48 -22.04 -2.53
CA PRO A 71 -3.17 -20.87 -2.00
C PRO A 71 -4.51 -21.29 -1.40
N LYS A 72 -4.70 -20.96 -0.12
CA LYS A 72 -5.90 -21.28 0.66
C LYS A 72 -6.29 -20.11 1.56
N PHE A 73 -7.58 -19.97 1.83
CA PHE A 73 -8.13 -19.05 2.81
C PHE A 73 -8.02 -19.53 4.28
N ASP A 74 -6.86 -20.06 4.66
CA ASP A 74 -6.60 -20.54 6.03
C ASP A 74 -5.97 -19.44 6.88
N LYS A 75 -6.68 -18.95 7.91
CA LYS A 75 -6.18 -17.89 8.81
C LYS A 75 -5.07 -18.37 9.77
N THR A 76 -4.77 -19.67 9.80
CA THR A 76 -3.64 -20.24 10.54
C THR A 76 -2.34 -20.29 9.73
N ASP A 77 -2.41 -20.11 8.40
CA ASP A 77 -1.23 -19.97 7.55
C ASP A 77 -0.46 -18.69 7.94
N PRO A 78 0.89 -18.73 8.08
CA PRO A 78 1.68 -17.58 8.50
C PRO A 78 1.46 -16.31 7.67
N PHE A 79 1.27 -16.45 6.35
CA PHE A 79 1.05 -15.32 5.44
C PHE A 79 -0.29 -14.63 5.70
N LEU A 80 -1.39 -15.40 5.80
CA LEU A 80 -2.70 -14.82 6.13
C LEU A 80 -2.74 -14.32 7.58
N ALA A 81 -2.22 -15.09 8.54
CA ALA A 81 -2.20 -14.73 9.96
C ALA A 81 -1.51 -13.37 10.18
N ARG A 82 -0.40 -13.12 9.47
CA ARG A 82 0.29 -11.83 9.46
C ARG A 82 -0.62 -10.71 8.95
N ILE A 83 -1.21 -10.86 7.76
CA ILE A 83 -2.01 -9.81 7.12
C ILE A 83 -3.29 -9.52 7.90
N TYR A 84 -3.90 -10.55 8.51
CA TYR A 84 -5.02 -10.37 9.42
C TYR A 84 -4.64 -9.51 10.63
N LYS A 85 -3.50 -9.80 11.25
CA LYS A 85 -3.00 -9.08 12.44
C LYS A 85 -2.52 -7.66 12.14
N GLU A 86 -1.75 -7.47 11.06
CA GLU A 86 -1.08 -6.21 10.73
C GLU A 86 -1.99 -5.23 9.96
N ASP A 87 -2.89 -5.76 9.12
CA ASP A 87 -3.69 -4.95 8.20
C ASP A 87 -5.21 -5.10 8.43
N ILE A 88 -5.80 -6.29 8.20
CA ILE A 88 -7.27 -6.43 8.10
C ILE A 88 -7.96 -6.06 9.42
N ASN A 89 -7.56 -6.68 10.54
CA ASN A 89 -8.21 -6.44 11.83
C ASN A 89 -8.06 -4.97 12.26
N LEU A 90 -6.90 -4.35 11.98
CA LEU A 90 -6.66 -2.93 12.29
C LEU A 90 -7.36 -1.99 11.29
N CYS A 91 -7.63 -2.45 10.06
CA CYS A 91 -8.41 -1.72 9.06
C CYS A 91 -9.93 -1.88 9.27
N LEU A 92 -10.39 -2.87 10.05
CA LEU A 92 -11.79 -3.05 10.45
C LEU A 92 -12.08 -2.73 11.94
N ASP A 93 -11.10 -2.22 12.68
CA ASP A 93 -11.28 -1.71 14.06
C ASP A 93 -12.16 -0.44 14.10
N PHE A 94 -13.44 -0.62 14.45
CA PHE A 94 -14.46 0.42 14.44
C PHE A 94 -15.07 0.61 15.83
N SER A 95 -15.46 1.85 16.16
CA SER A 95 -16.05 2.19 17.48
C SER A 95 -17.31 1.40 17.79
N ASN A 96 -18.15 1.14 16.79
CA ASN A 96 -19.24 0.17 16.90
C ASN A 96 -18.69 -1.24 16.61
N ALA A 97 -18.16 -1.88 17.67
CA ALA A 97 -17.54 -3.21 17.56
C ALA A 97 -18.52 -4.29 17.10
N GLU A 98 -19.79 -4.25 17.52
CA GLU A 98 -20.81 -5.24 17.13
C GLU A 98 -21.10 -5.19 15.62
N LEU A 99 -21.31 -3.99 15.07
CA LEU A 99 -21.49 -3.82 13.62
C LEU A 99 -20.18 -4.08 12.87
N GLY A 100 -19.03 -3.73 13.45
CA GLY A 100 -17.70 -4.02 12.90
C GLY A 100 -17.46 -5.52 12.71
N SER A 101 -17.80 -6.35 13.70
CA SER A 101 -17.70 -7.82 13.59
C SER A 101 -18.58 -8.39 12.49
N LYS A 102 -19.85 -7.96 12.41
CA LYS A 102 -20.79 -8.39 11.34
C LYS A 102 -20.33 -7.93 9.95
N VAL A 103 -19.72 -6.76 9.85
CA VAL A 103 -19.09 -6.27 8.62
C VAL A 103 -17.89 -7.13 8.23
N GLN A 104 -17.03 -7.52 9.18
CA GLN A 104 -15.89 -8.39 8.89
C GLN A 104 -16.35 -9.76 8.36
N GLU A 105 -17.33 -10.40 9.02
CA GLU A 105 -17.95 -11.66 8.58
C GLU A 105 -18.50 -11.54 7.15
N ALA A 106 -19.33 -10.53 6.87
CA ALA A 106 -19.88 -10.30 5.53
C ALA A 106 -18.80 -10.03 4.45
N ILE A 107 -17.68 -9.39 4.80
CA ILE A 107 -16.54 -9.20 3.88
C ILE A 107 -15.81 -10.52 3.59
N GLU A 108 -15.72 -11.41 4.58
CA GLU A 108 -15.10 -12.73 4.50
C GLU A 108 -15.95 -13.76 3.73
N ASP A 109 -17.27 -13.63 3.75
CA ASP A 109 -18.18 -14.41 2.90
C ASP A 109 -18.33 -13.81 1.49
N GLY A 110 -18.19 -12.48 1.37
CA GLY A 110 -18.41 -11.73 0.11
C GLY A 110 -19.79 -11.08 -0.01
N ASN A 111 -20.55 -11.06 1.08
CA ASN A 111 -21.99 -10.77 1.17
C ASN A 111 -22.26 -9.33 1.67
N ILE A 112 -21.50 -8.36 1.15
CA ILE A 112 -21.58 -6.94 1.53
C ILE A 112 -21.75 -6.03 0.31
N PHE A 113 -22.73 -5.12 0.39
CA PHE A 113 -23.06 -4.17 -0.67
C PHE A 113 -22.80 -2.75 -0.18
N ILE A 114 -22.17 -1.91 -1.02
CA ILE A 114 -21.90 -0.49 -0.73
C ILE A 114 -22.27 0.35 -1.95
N GLU A 115 -23.03 1.41 -1.72
CA GLU A 115 -23.41 2.38 -2.76
C GLU A 115 -23.37 3.83 -2.27
N ALA A 116 -23.31 4.75 -3.22
CA ALA A 116 -23.46 6.18 -2.95
C ALA A 116 -24.94 6.53 -2.71
N VAL A 117 -25.19 7.43 -1.76
CA VAL A 117 -26.54 7.95 -1.46
C VAL A 117 -26.93 8.94 -2.56
N SER A 118 -28.03 8.67 -3.28
CA SER A 118 -28.44 9.50 -4.42
C SER A 118 -28.97 10.89 -4.00
N ASP A 119 -28.37 11.94 -4.59
CA ASP A 119 -28.74 13.35 -4.42
C ASP A 119 -30.22 13.66 -4.71
N LYS A 120 -30.89 12.85 -5.53
CA LYS A 120 -32.30 13.05 -5.92
C LYS A 120 -33.27 12.99 -4.75
N SER A 121 -32.85 12.47 -3.59
CA SER A 121 -33.75 12.20 -2.46
C SER A 121 -33.74 13.25 -1.34
N LYS A 122 -32.59 13.82 -0.95
CA LYS A 122 -32.47 14.74 0.21
C LYS A 122 -31.31 15.72 0.10
N THR A 123 -31.57 17.00 0.36
CA THR A 123 -30.56 18.04 0.64
C THR A 123 -29.84 17.88 1.99
N VAL A 124 -30.07 16.78 2.71
CA VAL A 124 -29.55 16.51 4.05
C VAL A 124 -29.03 15.08 4.13
N PHE A 125 -27.71 14.93 3.99
CA PHE A 125 -27.01 13.68 4.28
C PHE A 125 -27.02 13.36 5.78
N PRO A 126 -27.09 12.08 6.18
CA PRO A 126 -26.92 11.67 7.57
C PRO A 126 -25.58 12.16 8.15
N LYS A 127 -25.64 12.72 9.35
CA LYS A 127 -24.50 13.39 10.01
C LYS A 127 -23.80 12.55 11.09
N LYS A 128 -24.17 11.28 11.28
CA LYS A 128 -23.50 10.30 12.16
C LYS A 128 -23.13 9.07 11.34
N CYS A 129 -21.87 8.64 11.39
CA CYS A 129 -21.44 7.38 10.78
C CYS A 129 -21.84 6.19 11.67
N ALA A 130 -22.40 5.12 11.09
CA ALA A 130 -22.83 3.94 11.84
C ALA A 130 -21.65 3.15 12.46
N LEU A 131 -20.52 3.05 11.75
CA LEU A 131 -19.34 2.29 12.19
C LEU A 131 -18.46 3.04 13.19
N LEU A 132 -18.14 4.31 12.92
CA LEU A 132 -17.29 5.13 13.80
C LEU A 132 -18.06 5.85 14.90
N GLU A 133 -19.40 5.78 14.88
CA GLU A 133 -20.31 6.51 15.77
C GLU A 133 -20.13 8.05 15.85
N ALA A 134 -19.22 8.60 15.05
CA ALA A 134 -18.80 9.99 15.11
C ALA A 134 -19.60 10.91 14.16
N PRO A 135 -19.69 12.22 14.46
CA PRO A 135 -20.24 13.21 13.55
C PRO A 135 -19.47 13.28 12.23
N ARG A 136 -20.10 12.85 11.13
CA ARG A 136 -19.55 12.80 9.77
C ARG A 136 -20.68 12.89 8.74
N GLN A 137 -20.46 13.62 7.66
CA GLN A 137 -21.36 13.58 6.50
C GLN A 137 -21.20 12.25 5.77
N CYS A 138 -22.28 11.48 5.68
CA CYS A 138 -22.28 10.12 5.12
C CYS A 138 -22.87 10.11 3.71
N HIS A 139 -21.99 10.13 2.71
CA HIS A 139 -22.35 10.04 1.28
C HIS A 139 -22.56 8.60 0.80
N TYR A 140 -22.30 7.60 1.65
CA TYR A 140 -22.42 6.19 1.30
C TYR A 140 -23.34 5.46 2.29
N ARG A 141 -23.92 4.37 1.81
CA ARG A 141 -24.63 3.41 2.65
C ARG A 141 -24.17 1.99 2.29
N MET A 142 -24.16 1.12 3.29
CA MET A 142 -23.85 -0.30 3.14
C MET A 142 -25.02 -1.17 3.63
N LYS A 143 -25.14 -2.36 3.04
CA LYS A 143 -26.09 -3.42 3.41
C LYS A 143 -25.32 -4.73 3.56
N LEU A 144 -25.65 -5.50 4.60
CA LEU A 144 -25.20 -6.89 4.74
C LEU A 144 -26.30 -7.78 4.14
N GLU A 145 -25.96 -8.83 3.39
CA GLU A 145 -26.94 -9.55 2.56
C GLU A 145 -28.17 -10.04 3.34
N ASP A 146 -27.96 -10.59 4.53
CA ASP A 146 -29.00 -11.12 5.43
C ASP A 146 -29.89 -10.04 6.09
N GLN A 147 -29.67 -8.74 5.83
CA GLN A 147 -30.38 -7.65 6.51
C GLN A 147 -30.91 -6.60 5.54
N GLU A 148 -32.23 -6.37 5.55
CA GLU A 148 -32.89 -5.26 4.83
C GLU A 148 -32.39 -3.86 5.23
N GLN A 149 -31.76 -3.73 6.40
CA GLN A 149 -31.33 -2.46 6.98
C GLN A 149 -30.09 -1.88 6.28
N TRP A 150 -30.19 -0.61 5.87
CA TRP A 150 -29.07 0.18 5.37
C TRP A 150 -28.34 0.92 6.50
N TYR A 151 -27.01 0.86 6.50
CA TYR A 151 -26.14 1.58 7.43
C TYR A 151 -25.41 2.71 6.71
N TYR A 152 -25.61 3.95 7.14
CA TYR A 152 -24.92 5.11 6.57
C TYR A 152 -23.49 5.21 7.11
N ILE A 153 -22.52 5.37 6.19
CA ILE A 153 -21.10 5.37 6.51
C ILE A 153 -20.37 6.57 5.90
N SER A 154 -19.31 7.01 6.57
CA SER A 154 -18.43 8.07 6.09
C SER A 154 -17.45 7.55 5.03
N GLN A 155 -16.85 8.46 4.25
CA GLN A 155 -15.84 8.12 3.23
C GLN A 155 -14.70 7.26 3.77
N ILE A 156 -14.19 7.56 4.97
CA ILE A 156 -13.11 6.79 5.62
C ILE A 156 -13.54 5.35 5.90
N CYS A 157 -14.78 5.12 6.36
CA CYS A 157 -15.31 3.76 6.55
C CYS A 157 -15.47 3.02 5.22
N ARG A 158 -16.02 3.69 4.19
CA ARG A 158 -16.15 3.12 2.85
C ARG A 158 -14.78 2.70 2.30
N ASN A 159 -13.76 3.54 2.44
CA ASN A 159 -12.41 3.25 1.97
C ASN A 159 -11.78 2.07 2.72
N ARG A 160 -11.90 2.04 4.06
CA ARG A 160 -11.43 0.94 4.91
C ARG A 160 -12.04 -0.40 4.53
N VAL A 161 -13.37 -0.46 4.43
CA VAL A 161 -14.09 -1.67 4.01
C VAL A 161 -13.70 -2.09 2.59
N THR A 162 -13.69 -1.15 1.63
CA THR A 162 -13.38 -1.47 0.23
C THR A 162 -11.96 -2.02 0.08
N ALA A 163 -10.96 -1.42 0.74
CA ALA A 163 -9.57 -1.89 0.65
C ALA A 163 -9.40 -3.34 1.15
N VAL A 164 -10.15 -3.74 2.19
CA VAL A 164 -10.19 -5.14 2.65
C VAL A 164 -10.91 -6.03 1.63
N CYS A 165 -12.06 -5.60 1.10
CA CYS A 165 -12.78 -6.35 0.06
C CYS A 165 -11.90 -6.61 -1.18
N ASP A 166 -11.22 -5.59 -1.68
CA ASP A 166 -10.32 -5.69 -2.84
C ASP A 166 -9.18 -6.68 -2.57
N PHE A 167 -8.57 -6.61 -1.37
CA PHE A 167 -7.53 -7.55 -0.95
C PHE A 167 -8.04 -9.01 -0.89
N LEU A 168 -9.14 -9.29 -0.18
CA LEU A 168 -9.66 -10.65 -0.06
C LEU A 168 -10.15 -11.19 -1.40
N ASN A 169 -10.76 -10.36 -2.25
CA ASN A 169 -11.17 -10.75 -3.60
C ASN A 169 -9.97 -11.13 -4.47
N TYR A 170 -8.85 -10.40 -4.38
CA TYR A 170 -7.63 -10.77 -5.09
C TYR A 170 -7.05 -12.11 -4.60
N LEU A 171 -7.04 -12.35 -3.27
CA LEU A 171 -6.66 -13.67 -2.73
C LEU A 171 -7.58 -14.80 -3.25
N ARG A 172 -8.91 -14.60 -3.27
CA ARG A 172 -9.87 -15.57 -3.83
C ARG A 172 -9.63 -15.82 -5.32
N TYR A 173 -9.21 -14.82 -6.09
CA TYR A 173 -8.84 -15.00 -7.51
C TYR A 173 -7.54 -15.80 -7.68
N ILE A 174 -6.58 -15.67 -6.76
CA ILE A 174 -5.36 -16.49 -6.74
C ILE A 174 -5.69 -17.95 -6.38
N GLU A 175 -6.49 -18.17 -5.33
CA GLU A 175 -6.96 -19.48 -4.86
C GLU A 175 -7.71 -20.24 -5.97
N ARG A 176 -8.62 -19.55 -6.68
CA ARG A 176 -9.36 -20.10 -7.82
C ARG A 176 -8.52 -20.24 -9.11
N GLY A 177 -7.23 -19.92 -9.07
CA GLY A 177 -6.32 -20.03 -10.21
C GLY A 177 -6.63 -19.07 -11.37
N LEU A 178 -7.38 -17.99 -11.13
CA LEU A 178 -7.77 -16.99 -12.14
C LEU A 178 -6.63 -16.02 -12.48
N VAL A 179 -5.73 -15.76 -11.52
CA VAL A 179 -4.55 -14.91 -11.74
C VAL A 179 -3.44 -15.67 -12.46
N LYS A 180 -3.01 -15.15 -13.62
CA LYS A 180 -1.97 -15.76 -14.49
C LYS A 180 -0.62 -15.01 -14.51
N SER A 181 -0.52 -13.91 -13.77
CA SER A 181 0.69 -13.07 -13.67
C SER A 181 1.87 -13.80 -13.02
N SER A 182 3.09 -13.25 -13.14
CA SER A 182 4.26 -13.86 -12.52
C SER A 182 4.21 -13.81 -10.99
N VAL A 183 4.99 -14.66 -10.31
CA VAL A 183 5.08 -14.67 -8.83
C VAL A 183 5.49 -13.28 -8.29
N HIS A 184 6.37 -12.59 -9.01
CA HIS A 184 6.82 -11.24 -8.69
C HIS A 184 5.68 -10.21 -8.78
N ASP A 185 4.90 -10.23 -9.87
CA ASP A 185 3.78 -9.30 -10.06
C ASP A 185 2.67 -9.54 -9.02
N VAL A 186 2.40 -10.81 -8.69
CA VAL A 186 1.43 -11.18 -7.66
C VAL A 186 1.88 -10.70 -6.27
N TYR A 187 3.17 -10.81 -5.94
CA TYR A 187 3.74 -10.26 -4.70
C TYR A 187 3.57 -8.74 -4.61
N TRP A 188 3.88 -8.01 -5.67
CA TRP A 188 3.75 -6.55 -5.67
C TRP A 188 2.30 -6.08 -5.64
N GLU A 189 1.38 -6.79 -6.31
CA GLU A 189 -0.05 -6.47 -6.22
C GLU A 189 -0.61 -6.73 -4.81
N ILE A 190 -0.22 -7.83 -4.17
CA ILE A 190 -0.50 -8.08 -2.74
C ILE A 190 0.06 -6.95 -1.87
N THR A 191 1.30 -6.54 -2.10
CA THR A 191 1.97 -5.47 -1.35
C THR A 191 1.28 -4.12 -1.54
N ARG A 192 0.82 -3.82 -2.77
CA ARG A 192 0.01 -2.65 -3.09
C ARG A 192 -1.31 -2.66 -2.33
N LEU A 193 -2.04 -3.77 -2.35
CA LEU A 193 -3.32 -3.91 -1.65
C LEU A 193 -3.17 -3.82 -0.12
N ARG A 194 -2.10 -4.38 0.46
CA ARG A 194 -1.75 -4.18 1.88
C ARG A 194 -1.52 -2.70 2.20
N LYS A 195 -0.74 -1.99 1.37
CA LYS A 195 -0.50 -0.55 1.49
C LYS A 195 -1.82 0.24 1.44
N GLU A 196 -2.75 -0.09 0.54
CA GLU A 196 -4.06 0.57 0.48
C GLU A 196 -4.88 0.37 1.77
N MET A 197 -4.86 -0.82 2.40
CA MET A 197 -5.49 -1.03 3.72
C MET A 197 -4.89 -0.14 4.81
N VAL A 198 -3.56 0.03 4.84
CA VAL A 198 -2.86 0.91 5.79
C VAL A 198 -3.22 2.38 5.55
N LEU A 199 -3.24 2.84 4.31
CA LEU A 199 -3.63 4.21 3.93
C LEU A 199 -5.10 4.50 4.28
N ALA A 200 -6.00 3.55 4.01
CA ALA A 200 -7.41 3.66 4.34
C ALA A 200 -7.64 3.82 5.85
N ARG A 201 -6.92 3.03 6.67
CA ARG A 201 -6.96 3.12 8.15
C ARG A 201 -6.55 4.50 8.66
N LEU A 202 -5.52 5.10 8.04
CA LEU A 202 -5.04 6.46 8.36
C LEU A 202 -5.93 7.58 7.80
N GLY A 203 -6.99 7.25 7.06
CA GLY A 203 -7.89 8.23 6.43
C GLY A 203 -7.27 8.96 5.24
N LEU A 204 -6.17 8.44 4.68
CA LEU A 204 -5.52 9.00 3.51
C LEU A 204 -6.24 8.58 2.23
N ALA A 205 -6.07 9.38 1.17
CA ALA A 205 -6.59 9.02 -0.15
C ALA A 205 -5.85 7.80 -0.69
N LEU A 206 -6.60 6.83 -1.20
CA LEU A 206 -6.06 5.71 -1.98
C LEU A 206 -5.64 6.29 -3.33
N SER A 207 -4.38 6.13 -3.71
CA SER A 207 -3.88 6.65 -4.98
C SER A 207 -4.35 5.75 -6.12
N THR A 208 -5.38 6.21 -6.83
CA THR A 208 -5.88 5.64 -8.09
C THR A 208 -4.92 5.90 -9.24
#